data_AF-A0A8T3V265-F1
#
_entry.id   AF-A0A8T3V265-F1
#
_cell.length_a   1.000
_cell.length_b   1.000
_cell.length_c   1.000
_cell.angle_alpha   90.00
_cell.angle_beta   90.00
_cell.angle_gamma   90.00
#
_symmetry.space_group_name_H-M   'P 1'
#
loop_
_entity.id
_entity.type
_entity.pdbx_description
1 polymer ?
#
loop_
_entity_poly.entity_id
_entity_poly.type
_entity_poly.pdbx_seq_one_letter_code
_entity_poly.pdbx_strand_id
1 'polypeptide(L)'
;MDKSLNEIMKTKWMYLNEDELKFYSLGIFIECICLSVVISIILNLLFKSDFMLCMSGFTIVSIMFTILIYKRDFFDEKFELFSPDLLQGTNQGLILFLFVSSFLVSWGFFCAALKYGLYNAIAFSLAVCFPGIFLLLRRNVYSNENNNSFYDGNGYHPLFHWVLGITVGSGPLGVSLTNFLKDMFVKGSFLNIDLISVVLALVLECFVLSPDVANKILPFELKRIEGMKKFILISLGLMMILLLFNMII
;
A
#
# COMPACT_ATOMS: atom_id res chain seq x y z
N MET A 1 31.06 25.84 17.39
CA MET A 1 30.54 25.15 16.20
C MET A 1 29.48 24.18 16.70
N ASP A 2 28.37 24.76 17.16
CA ASP A 2 27.34 24.09 17.95
C ASP A 2 26.01 24.77 17.60
N LYS A 3 25.64 24.69 16.31
CA LYS A 3 24.25 24.96 15.91
C LYS A 3 23.43 23.83 16.52
N SER A 4 22.92 24.14 17.70
CA SER A 4 22.39 23.21 18.69
C SER A 4 21.42 22.22 18.06
N LEU A 5 21.42 21.00 18.57
CA LEU A 5 20.43 19.96 18.29
C LEU A 5 18.98 20.52 18.22
N ASN A 6 18.67 21.56 18.99
CA ASN A 6 17.40 22.28 19.00
C ASN A 6 17.04 22.99 17.67
N GLU A 7 17.99 23.51 16.90
CA GLU A 7 17.71 24.08 15.55
C GLU A 7 17.40 22.97 14.53
N ILE A 8 18.07 21.82 14.65
CA ILE A 8 17.83 20.64 13.80
C ILE A 8 16.51 19.94 14.20
N MET A 9 16.14 19.99 15.48
CA MET A 9 14.84 19.48 15.95
C MET A 9 13.70 20.41 15.49
N LYS A 10 13.86 21.73 15.54
CA LYS A 10 12.86 22.69 15.02
C LYS A 10 12.58 22.59 13.52
N THR A 11 13.49 22.00 12.74
CA THR A 11 13.31 21.78 11.29
C THR A 11 12.64 20.45 10.96
N LYS A 12 12.33 19.61 11.94
CA LYS A 12 11.59 18.36 11.71
C LYS A 12 10.09 18.64 11.59
N TRP A 13 9.44 18.00 10.60
CA TRP A 13 8.01 18.06 10.31
C TRP A 13 7.10 17.95 11.56
N MET A 14 7.55 17.23 12.60
CA MET A 14 6.87 17.10 13.89
C MET A 14 6.66 18.42 14.65
N TYR A 15 7.56 19.41 14.49
CA TYR A 15 7.55 20.65 15.28
C TYR A 15 7.07 21.89 14.52
N LEU A 16 6.64 21.73 13.27
CA LEU A 16 6.10 22.83 12.47
C LEU A 16 4.80 23.35 13.09
N ASN A 17 4.66 24.68 13.15
CA ASN A 17 3.41 25.34 13.54
C ASN A 17 2.37 25.28 12.40
N GLU A 18 1.14 25.74 12.64
CA GLU A 18 0.06 25.62 11.65
C GLU A 18 0.35 26.40 10.34
N ASP A 19 0.94 27.59 10.44
CA ASP A 19 1.30 28.39 9.26
C ASP A 19 2.42 27.72 8.45
N GLU A 20 3.46 27.21 9.12
CA GLU A 20 4.54 26.45 8.52
C GLU A 20 4.03 25.16 7.87
N LEU A 21 3.13 24.43 8.53
CA LEU A 21 2.47 23.25 7.98
C LEU A 21 1.66 23.59 6.74
N LYS A 22 0.97 24.73 6.72
CA LYS A 22 0.24 25.20 5.53
C LYS A 22 1.19 25.41 4.37
N PHE A 23 2.28 26.17 4.55
CA PHE A 23 3.29 26.37 3.50
C PHE A 23 3.95 25.07 3.07
N TYR A 24 4.30 24.20 4.01
CA TYR A 24 4.91 22.91 3.72
C TYR A 24 3.96 21.99 2.94
N SER A 25 2.69 21.91 3.33
CA SER A 25 1.67 21.12 2.64
C SER A 25 1.41 21.59 1.20
N LEU A 26 1.48 22.90 0.95
CA LEU A 26 1.41 23.48 -0.39
C LEU A 26 2.65 23.12 -1.24
N GLY A 27 3.84 23.12 -0.62
CA GLY A 27 5.05 22.64 -1.27
C GLY A 27 4.92 21.19 -1.72
N ILE A 28 4.49 20.30 -0.81
CA ILE A 28 4.22 18.89 -1.12
C ILE A 28 3.16 18.75 -2.22
N PHE A 29 2.09 19.56 -2.19
CA PHE A 29 1.08 19.55 -3.25
C PHE A 29 1.71 19.81 -4.62
N ILE A 30 2.52 20.87 -4.74
CA ILE A 30 3.17 21.25 -6.00
C ILE A 30 4.12 20.15 -6.46
N GLU A 31 4.93 19.60 -5.56
CA GLU A 31 5.84 18.49 -5.85
C GLU A 31 5.09 17.25 -6.35
N CYS A 32 3.98 16.89 -5.69
CA CYS A 32 3.13 15.79 -6.12
C CYS A 32 2.51 16.05 -7.50
N ILE A 33 2.06 17.28 -7.80
CA ILE A 33 1.54 17.64 -9.13
C ILE A 33 2.63 17.54 -10.20
N CYS A 34 3.85 18.05 -9.94
CA CYS A 34 4.98 17.92 -10.85
C CYS A 34 5.31 16.44 -11.14
N LEU A 35 5.35 15.60 -10.09
CA LEU A 35 5.56 14.17 -10.24
C LEU A 35 4.41 13.51 -11.02
N SER A 36 3.17 13.93 -10.75
CA SER A 36 1.97 13.44 -11.44
C SER A 36 2.02 13.70 -12.95
N VAL A 37 2.55 14.86 -13.37
CA VAL A 37 2.77 15.16 -14.79
C VAL A 37 3.75 14.17 -15.40
N VAL A 38 4.89 13.93 -14.75
CA VAL A 38 5.91 12.99 -15.22
C VAL A 38 5.35 11.57 -15.34
N ILE A 39 4.67 11.08 -14.31
CA ILE A 39 4.06 9.74 -14.32
C ILE A 39 2.99 9.65 -15.40
N SER A 40 2.15 10.68 -15.57
CA SER A 40 1.11 10.69 -16.60
C SER A 40 1.68 10.67 -18.01
N ILE A 41 2.81 11.35 -18.26
CA ILE A 41 3.54 11.27 -19.52
C ILE A 41 4.05 9.84 -19.74
N ILE A 42 4.67 9.23 -18.74
CA ILE A 42 5.16 7.84 -18.83
C ILE A 42 4.02 6.87 -19.13
N LEU A 43 2.89 6.99 -18.43
CA LEU A 43 1.72 6.13 -18.65
C LEU A 43 1.11 6.34 -20.04
N ASN A 44 1.04 7.58 -20.51
CA ASN A 44 0.60 7.89 -21.87
C ASN A 44 1.54 7.27 -22.92
N LEU A 45 2.86 7.38 -22.75
CA LEU A 45 3.84 6.84 -23.70
C LEU A 45 3.86 5.30 -23.73
N LEU A 46 3.84 4.65 -22.56
CA LEU A 46 3.98 3.19 -22.45
C LEU A 46 2.64 2.44 -22.64
N PHE A 47 1.55 3.00 -22.15
CA PHE A 47 0.25 2.33 -22.09
C PHE A 47 -0.83 3.01 -22.93
N LYS A 48 -0.53 4.14 -23.58
CA LYS A 48 -1.52 4.96 -24.30
C LYS A 48 -2.67 5.39 -23.40
N SER A 49 -2.41 5.52 -22.10
CA SER A 49 -3.39 5.98 -21.11
C SER A 49 -3.75 7.44 -21.37
N ASP A 50 -5.01 7.81 -21.17
CA ASP A 50 -5.46 9.20 -21.29
C ASP A 50 -4.75 10.09 -20.26
N PHE A 51 -4.04 11.12 -20.73
CA PHE A 51 -3.25 12.00 -19.88
C PHE A 51 -4.12 12.76 -18.86
N MET A 52 -5.28 13.27 -19.28
CA MET A 52 -6.17 14.05 -18.42
C MET A 52 -6.80 13.16 -17.35
N LEU A 53 -7.12 11.91 -17.68
CA LEU A 53 -7.57 10.92 -16.71
C LEU A 53 -6.45 10.57 -15.71
N CYS A 54 -5.22 10.36 -16.17
CA CYS A 54 -4.09 10.11 -15.26
C CYS A 54 -3.92 11.29 -14.29
N MET A 55 -3.89 12.51 -14.81
CA MET A 55 -3.72 13.73 -14.02
C MET A 55 -4.85 13.93 -13.01
N SER A 56 -6.09 13.63 -13.35
CA SER A 56 -7.23 13.87 -12.44
C SER A 56 -7.13 13.02 -11.17
N GLY A 57 -6.89 11.71 -11.29
CA GLY A 57 -6.76 10.88 -10.09
C GLY A 57 -5.47 11.13 -9.31
N PHE A 58 -4.35 11.41 -9.97
CA PHE A 58 -3.14 11.80 -9.24
C PHE A 58 -3.27 13.16 -8.55
N THR A 59 -4.08 14.08 -9.07
CA THR A 59 -4.44 15.32 -8.37
C THR A 59 -5.24 15.03 -7.11
N ILE A 60 -6.23 14.12 -7.17
CA ILE A 60 -6.99 13.70 -5.97
C ILE A 60 -6.05 13.11 -4.92
N VAL A 61 -5.13 12.24 -5.33
CA VAL A 61 -4.15 11.65 -4.40
C VAL A 61 -3.19 12.70 -3.84
N SER A 62 -2.79 13.69 -4.65
CA SER A 62 -1.97 14.82 -4.19
C SER A 62 -2.70 15.63 -3.11
N ILE A 63 -4.00 15.89 -3.30
CA ILE A 63 -4.85 16.53 -2.27
C ILE A 63 -4.91 15.68 -1.00
N MET A 64 -5.01 14.35 -1.11
CA MET A 64 -5.00 13.46 0.06
C MET A 64 -3.68 13.58 0.86
N PHE A 65 -2.53 13.59 0.18
CA PHE A 65 -1.24 13.82 0.84
C PHE A 65 -1.16 15.21 1.49
N THR A 66 -1.62 16.25 0.79
CA THR A 66 -1.66 17.62 1.33
C THR A 66 -2.51 17.69 2.60
N ILE A 67 -3.70 17.05 2.61
CA ILE A 67 -4.57 17.01 3.79
C ILE A 67 -3.89 16.25 4.93
N LEU A 68 -3.24 15.12 4.64
CA LEU A 68 -2.50 14.34 5.65
C LEU A 68 -1.42 15.19 6.33
N ILE A 69 -0.64 15.93 5.54
CA ILE A 69 0.41 16.82 6.05
C ILE A 69 -0.16 18.03 6.79
N TYR A 70 -1.17 18.69 6.23
CA TYR A 70 -1.76 19.90 6.83
C TYR A 70 -2.51 19.59 8.13
N LYS A 71 -3.23 18.46 8.18
CA LYS A 71 -3.96 17.99 9.37
C LYS A 71 -3.14 17.00 10.20
N ARG A 72 -1.81 17.13 10.19
CA ARG A 72 -0.85 16.29 10.94
C ARG A 72 -1.35 15.99 12.35
N ASP A 73 -1.66 17.02 13.15
CA ASP A 73 -2.00 16.84 14.57
C ASP A 73 -3.26 16.00 14.79
N PHE A 74 -4.28 16.18 13.94
CA PHE A 74 -5.49 15.37 13.96
C PHE A 74 -5.20 13.89 13.64
N PHE A 75 -4.30 13.64 12.69
CA PHE A 75 -3.89 12.28 12.36
C PHE A 75 -2.96 11.69 13.41
N ASP A 76 -2.10 12.49 14.03
CA ASP A 76 -1.20 12.06 15.09
C ASP A 76 -1.98 11.57 16.32
N GLU A 77 -3.03 12.32 16.72
CA GLU A 77 -3.92 11.92 17.82
C GLU A 77 -4.60 10.56 17.59
N LYS A 78 -4.88 10.20 16.32
CA LYS A 78 -5.66 9.00 15.96
C LYS A 78 -4.83 7.80 15.50
N PHE A 79 -3.65 8.06 14.95
CA PHE A 79 -2.81 7.08 14.28
C PHE A 79 -1.38 7.06 14.82
N GLU A 80 -1.08 7.86 15.85
CA GLU A 80 0.22 7.92 16.53
C GLU A 80 1.34 8.16 15.51
N LEU A 81 1.24 9.20 14.67
CA LEU A 81 2.18 9.47 13.59
C LEU A 81 3.62 9.60 14.11
N PHE A 82 3.78 10.20 15.28
CA PHE A 82 5.07 10.38 15.95
C PHE A 82 5.09 9.71 17.31
N SER A 83 6.27 9.24 17.70
CA SER A 83 6.53 8.81 19.07
C SER A 83 7.61 9.70 19.67
N PRO A 84 7.41 10.26 20.88
CA PRO A 84 8.41 11.04 21.58
C PRO A 84 9.74 10.27 21.77
N ASP A 85 9.64 8.95 21.89
CA ASP A 85 10.76 8.06 22.20
C ASP A 85 11.65 7.75 20.99
N LEU A 86 11.14 7.89 19.76
CA LEU A 86 11.82 7.45 18.54
C LEU A 86 12.45 8.58 17.73
N LEU A 87 12.21 9.85 18.07
CA LEU A 87 12.72 11.03 17.33
C LEU A 87 12.41 11.02 15.80
N GLN A 88 11.53 10.11 15.37
CA GLN A 88 11.16 9.73 14.01
C GLN A 88 9.68 9.28 14.00
N GLY A 89 9.09 9.13 12.80
CA GLY A 89 7.72 8.64 12.65
C GLY A 89 7.56 7.19 13.10
N THR A 90 6.35 6.81 13.51
CA THR A 90 6.05 5.43 13.95
C THR A 90 5.69 4.52 12.78
N ASN A 91 5.74 3.21 12.99
CA ASN A 91 5.23 2.24 12.01
C ASN A 91 3.72 2.41 11.77
N GLN A 92 2.92 2.77 12.77
CA GLN A 92 1.49 3.06 12.61
C GLN A 92 1.27 4.32 11.76
N GLY A 93 2.10 5.35 11.96
CA GLY A 93 2.12 6.55 11.14
C GLY A 93 2.48 6.24 9.69
N LEU A 94 3.50 5.41 9.47
CA LEU A 94 3.90 4.95 8.14
C LEU A 94 2.75 4.24 7.41
N ILE A 95 1.92 3.45 8.10
CA ILE A 95 0.74 2.79 7.50
C ILE A 95 -0.24 3.80 6.91
N LEU A 96 -0.41 4.98 7.51
CA LEU A 96 -1.27 6.04 6.96
C LEU A 96 -0.73 6.55 5.61
N PHE A 97 0.59 6.72 5.49
CA PHE A 97 1.22 7.07 4.22
C PHE A 97 1.12 5.95 3.18
N LEU A 98 1.27 4.69 3.60
CA LEU A 98 1.09 3.52 2.73
C LEU A 98 -0.34 3.39 2.24
N PHE A 99 -1.33 3.74 3.08
CA PHE A 99 -2.73 3.79 2.70
C PHE A 99 -2.96 4.80 1.56
N VAL A 100 -2.50 6.05 1.71
CA VAL A 100 -2.60 7.05 0.63
C VAL A 100 -1.82 6.62 -0.62
N SER A 101 -0.62 6.05 -0.43
CA SER A 101 0.19 5.50 -1.53
C SER A 101 -0.49 4.34 -2.26
N SER A 102 -1.36 3.58 -1.58
CA SER A 102 -2.12 2.50 -2.22
C SER A 102 -3.15 3.05 -3.22
N PHE A 103 -3.75 4.21 -2.94
CA PHE A 103 -4.59 4.90 -3.92
C PHE A 103 -3.77 5.42 -5.10
N LEU A 104 -2.55 5.92 -4.86
CA LEU A 104 -1.63 6.33 -5.93
C LEU A 104 -1.35 5.18 -6.89
N VAL A 105 -0.92 4.03 -6.34
CA VAL A 105 -0.60 2.83 -7.12
C VAL A 105 -1.86 2.30 -7.80
N SER A 106 -3.00 2.24 -7.09
CA SER A 106 -4.29 1.82 -7.63
C SER A 106 -4.74 2.63 -8.84
N TRP A 107 -4.58 3.95 -8.79
CA TRP A 107 -4.91 4.82 -9.93
C TRP A 107 -3.95 4.61 -11.10
N GLY A 108 -2.65 4.47 -10.83
CA GLY A 108 -1.66 4.14 -11.87
C GLY A 108 -2.01 2.82 -12.59
N PHE A 109 -2.37 1.79 -11.82
CA PHE A 109 -2.83 0.51 -12.37
C PHE A 109 -4.15 0.64 -13.13
N PHE A 110 -5.09 1.47 -12.66
CA PHE A 110 -6.35 1.75 -13.35
C PHE A 110 -6.07 2.25 -14.78
N CYS A 111 -5.28 3.32 -14.85
CA CYS A 111 -4.91 3.97 -16.10
C CYS A 111 -4.15 3.03 -17.04
N ALA A 112 -3.23 2.21 -16.52
CA ALA A 112 -2.46 1.27 -17.32
C ALA A 112 -3.33 0.09 -17.84
N ALA A 113 -4.26 -0.40 -17.01
CA ALA A 113 -5.08 -1.56 -17.31
C ALA A 113 -6.33 -1.26 -18.15
N LEU A 114 -6.77 0.01 -18.23
CA LEU A 114 -7.91 0.45 -19.05
C LEU A 114 -7.83 0.00 -20.51
N LYS A 115 -6.63 -0.02 -21.10
CA LYS A 115 -6.43 -0.46 -22.49
C LYS A 115 -6.79 -1.94 -22.72
N TYR A 116 -6.82 -2.74 -21.65
CA TYR A 116 -7.21 -4.15 -21.69
C TYR A 116 -8.69 -4.37 -21.31
N GLY A 117 -9.43 -3.30 -21.01
CA GLY A 117 -10.85 -3.33 -20.69
C GLY A 117 -11.18 -2.81 -19.30
N LEU A 118 -12.39 -2.29 -19.15
CA LEU A 118 -12.86 -1.65 -17.90
C LEU A 118 -12.84 -2.60 -16.70
N TYR A 119 -13.27 -3.85 -16.87
CA TYR A 119 -13.27 -4.83 -15.78
C TYR A 119 -11.86 -5.14 -15.27
N ASN A 120 -10.87 -5.23 -16.17
CA ASN A 120 -9.48 -5.42 -15.78
C ASN A 120 -8.96 -4.21 -15.00
N ALA A 121 -9.27 -2.99 -15.47
CA ALA A 121 -8.89 -1.77 -14.77
C ALA A 121 -9.44 -1.71 -13.35
N ILE A 122 -10.74 -1.94 -13.19
CA ILE A 122 -11.39 -1.95 -11.87
C ILE A 122 -10.80 -3.06 -10.99
N ALA A 123 -10.68 -4.28 -11.50
CA ALA A 123 -10.19 -5.43 -10.74
C ALA A 123 -8.77 -5.22 -10.20
N PHE A 124 -7.83 -4.86 -11.07
CA PHE A 124 -6.43 -4.66 -10.65
C PHE A 124 -6.28 -3.44 -9.74
N SER A 125 -7.03 -2.37 -9.97
CA SER A 125 -7.05 -1.22 -9.06
C SER A 125 -7.55 -1.57 -7.68
N LEU A 126 -8.63 -2.34 -7.57
CA LEU A 126 -9.13 -2.81 -6.27
C LEU A 126 -8.11 -3.70 -5.58
N ALA A 127 -7.50 -4.63 -6.34
CA ALA A 127 -6.51 -5.56 -5.80
C ALA A 127 -5.29 -4.82 -5.22
N VAL A 128 -4.67 -3.89 -5.95
CA VAL A 128 -3.48 -3.16 -5.45
C VAL A 128 -3.81 -2.09 -4.40
N CYS A 129 -5.08 -1.67 -4.27
CA CYS A 129 -5.52 -0.79 -3.20
C CYS A 129 -5.68 -1.55 -1.87
N PHE A 130 -6.03 -2.84 -1.95
CA PHE A 130 -6.36 -3.68 -0.79
C PHE A 130 -5.25 -3.73 0.28
N PRO A 131 -3.95 -3.87 -0.06
CA PRO A 131 -2.87 -3.83 0.94
C PRO A 131 -2.91 -2.62 1.87
N GLY A 132 -3.15 -1.42 1.33
CA GLY A 132 -3.23 -0.20 2.15
C GLY A 132 -4.40 -0.23 3.12
N ILE A 133 -5.58 -0.62 2.64
CA ILE A 133 -6.80 -0.73 3.46
C ILE A 133 -6.59 -1.77 4.57
N PHE A 134 -6.05 -2.93 4.23
CA PHE A 134 -5.87 -4.02 5.17
C PHE A 134 -4.83 -3.70 6.24
N LEU A 135 -3.69 -3.10 5.87
CA LEU A 135 -2.70 -2.64 6.85
C LEU A 135 -3.28 -1.59 7.80
N LEU A 136 -4.11 -0.66 7.29
CA LEU A 136 -4.78 0.34 8.12
C LEU A 136 -5.71 -0.30 9.16
N LEU A 137 -6.48 -1.32 8.76
CA LEU A 137 -7.35 -2.08 9.66
C LEU A 137 -6.55 -2.88 10.71
N ARG A 138 -5.32 -3.31 10.36
CA ARG A 138 -4.45 -4.11 11.22
C ARG A 138 -3.28 -3.34 11.83
N ARG A 139 -3.35 -2.01 11.88
CA ARG A 139 -2.23 -1.15 12.28
C ARG A 139 -1.56 -1.53 13.61
N ASN A 140 -2.33 -2.04 14.58
CA ASN A 140 -1.83 -2.41 15.91
C ASN A 140 -0.86 -3.60 15.86
N VAL A 141 -0.96 -4.47 14.84
CA VAL A 141 -0.01 -5.58 14.63
C VAL A 141 1.40 -5.05 14.34
N TYR A 142 1.48 -3.88 13.72
CA TYR A 142 2.69 -3.23 13.25
C TYR A 142 3.24 -2.19 14.23
N SER A 143 2.70 -2.11 15.44
CA SER A 143 3.20 -1.17 16.46
C SER A 143 4.71 -1.36 16.68
N ASN A 144 5.39 -0.27 17.06
CA ASN A 144 6.84 -0.30 17.26
C ASN A 144 7.27 -1.32 18.32
N GLU A 145 6.43 -1.53 19.35
CA GLU A 145 6.64 -2.55 20.39
C GLU A 145 6.71 -3.97 19.82
N ASN A 146 5.88 -4.27 18.81
CA ASN A 146 5.87 -5.57 18.16
C ASN A 146 7.07 -5.79 17.24
N ASN A 147 7.64 -4.71 16.71
CA ASN A 147 8.76 -4.71 15.77
C ASN A 147 10.14 -4.62 16.46
N ASN A 148 10.20 -4.08 17.69
CA ASN A 148 11.39 -4.06 18.53
C ASN A 148 11.63 -5.43 19.18
N SER A 149 12.04 -6.43 18.39
CA SER A 149 12.75 -7.57 18.98
C SER A 149 14.22 -7.18 19.21
N PHE A 150 14.77 -7.56 20.38
CA PHE A 150 16.20 -7.51 20.75
C PHE A 150 17.16 -8.22 19.78
N TYR A 151 16.65 -8.72 18.65
CA TYR A 151 17.34 -9.48 17.62
C TYR A 151 17.19 -8.74 16.30
N ASP A 152 18.27 -8.16 15.76
CA ASP A 152 18.54 -7.61 14.41
C ASP A 152 17.47 -7.76 13.28
N GLY A 153 16.22 -7.41 13.53
CA GLY A 153 15.10 -7.90 12.74
C GLY A 153 13.95 -6.91 12.62
N ASN A 154 13.83 -6.29 11.44
CA ASN A 154 12.69 -5.45 11.03
C ASN A 154 11.57 -6.28 10.39
N GLY A 155 11.38 -7.54 10.80
CA GLY A 155 10.49 -8.47 10.10
C GLY A 155 9.03 -8.07 10.08
N TYR A 156 8.59 -7.25 11.04
CA TYR A 156 7.21 -6.75 11.12
C TYR A 156 7.12 -5.30 10.61
N HIS A 157 8.07 -4.84 9.80
CA HIS A 157 7.99 -3.48 9.26
C HIS A 157 6.89 -3.38 8.18
N PRO A 158 5.93 -2.44 8.30
CA PRO A 158 4.74 -2.42 7.47
C PRO A 158 5.05 -2.21 5.98
N LEU A 159 6.12 -1.47 5.64
CA LEU A 159 6.54 -1.30 4.25
C LEU A 159 6.86 -2.63 3.55
N PHE A 160 7.51 -3.59 4.24
CA PHE A 160 7.84 -4.87 3.63
C PHE A 160 6.58 -5.66 3.29
N HIS A 161 5.62 -5.70 4.21
CA HIS A 161 4.35 -6.38 3.98
C HIS A 161 3.50 -5.67 2.93
N TRP A 162 3.53 -4.34 2.87
CA TRP A 162 2.85 -3.58 1.84
C TRP A 162 3.40 -3.89 0.44
N VAL A 163 4.72 -3.83 0.26
CA VAL A 163 5.37 -4.19 -1.02
C VAL A 163 5.10 -5.64 -1.37
N LEU A 164 5.17 -6.56 -0.40
CA LEU A 164 4.89 -7.98 -0.63
C LEU A 164 3.42 -8.20 -1.01
N GLY A 165 2.48 -7.50 -0.39
CA GLY A 165 1.06 -7.53 -0.74
C GLY A 165 0.83 -7.08 -2.19
N ILE A 166 1.38 -5.92 -2.57
CA ILE A 166 1.27 -5.40 -3.95
C ILE A 166 1.89 -6.34 -4.97
N THR A 167 3.07 -6.90 -4.68
CA THR A 167 3.82 -7.71 -5.66
C THR A 167 3.33 -9.15 -5.74
N VAL A 168 2.83 -9.74 -4.64
CA VAL A 168 2.51 -11.17 -4.55
C VAL A 168 1.02 -11.44 -4.40
N GLY A 169 0.30 -10.62 -3.61
CA GLY A 169 -1.13 -10.81 -3.36
C GLY A 169 -2.01 -10.22 -4.47
N SER A 170 -1.70 -9.00 -4.89
CA SER A 170 -2.61 -8.23 -5.76
C SER A 170 -2.67 -8.76 -7.21
N GLY A 171 -1.64 -9.48 -7.67
CA GLY A 171 -1.62 -10.09 -9.01
C GLY A 171 -2.70 -11.17 -9.18
N PRO A 172 -2.63 -12.28 -8.40
CA PRO A 172 -3.68 -13.30 -8.38
C PRO A 172 -5.06 -12.70 -8.10
N LEU A 173 -5.19 -11.79 -7.13
CA LEU A 173 -6.47 -11.16 -6.80
C LEU A 173 -7.03 -10.35 -7.98
N GLY A 174 -6.19 -9.60 -8.68
CA GLY A 174 -6.60 -8.84 -9.86
C GLY A 174 -7.10 -9.74 -11.01
N VAL A 175 -6.45 -10.88 -11.24
CA VAL A 175 -6.90 -11.89 -12.21
C VAL A 175 -8.22 -12.51 -11.78
N SER A 176 -8.33 -12.97 -10.53
CA SER A 176 -9.54 -13.57 -9.98
C SER A 176 -10.74 -12.61 -10.05
N LEU A 177 -10.55 -11.35 -9.64
CA LEU A 177 -11.58 -10.31 -9.71
C LEU A 177 -11.96 -10.00 -11.16
N THR A 178 -11.00 -10.00 -12.08
CA THR A 178 -11.27 -9.79 -13.51
C THR A 178 -12.23 -10.86 -14.06
N ASN A 179 -11.93 -12.13 -13.79
CA ASN A 179 -12.77 -13.25 -14.25
C ASN A 179 -14.16 -13.17 -13.60
N PHE A 180 -14.21 -12.99 -12.28
CA PHE A 180 -15.45 -12.84 -11.53
C PHE A 180 -16.33 -11.68 -12.05
N LEU A 181 -15.76 -10.49 -12.29
CA LEU A 181 -16.51 -9.35 -12.80
C LEU A 181 -17.06 -9.61 -14.22
N LYS A 182 -16.28 -10.26 -15.08
CA LYS A 182 -16.75 -10.65 -16.43
C LYS A 182 -17.87 -11.68 -16.34
N ASP A 183 -17.74 -12.69 -15.50
CA ASP A 183 -18.77 -13.72 -15.33
C ASP A 183 -20.06 -13.15 -14.75
N MET A 184 -19.95 -12.25 -13.78
CA MET A 184 -21.10 -11.60 -13.17
C MET A 184 -21.81 -10.66 -14.14
N PHE A 185 -21.09 -9.77 -14.83
CA PHE A 185 -21.71 -8.71 -15.63
C PHE A 185 -21.92 -9.05 -17.10
N VAL A 186 -21.18 -10.01 -17.66
CA VAL A 186 -21.28 -10.41 -19.07
C VAL A 186 -22.05 -11.72 -19.21
N LYS A 187 -21.80 -12.70 -18.34
CA LYS A 187 -22.43 -14.02 -18.42
C LYS A 187 -23.65 -14.19 -17.50
N GLY A 188 -23.85 -13.29 -16.54
CA GLY A 188 -24.96 -13.33 -15.59
C GLY A 188 -24.86 -14.45 -14.53
N SER A 189 -23.66 -14.98 -14.28
CA SER A 189 -23.44 -16.05 -13.30
C SER A 189 -22.69 -15.52 -12.08
N PHE A 190 -23.36 -15.48 -10.92
CA PHE A 190 -22.80 -14.91 -9.69
C PHE A 190 -22.10 -15.95 -8.80
N LEU A 191 -22.64 -17.17 -8.72
CA LEU A 191 -22.08 -18.28 -7.94
C LEU A 191 -21.32 -19.20 -8.89
N ASN A 192 -20.09 -18.80 -9.24
CA ASN A 192 -19.19 -19.59 -10.07
C ASN A 192 -17.87 -19.86 -9.34
N ILE A 193 -17.09 -20.78 -9.89
CA ILE A 193 -15.73 -21.12 -9.48
C ILE A 193 -14.80 -19.89 -9.39
N ASP A 194 -15.08 -18.83 -10.16
CA ASP A 194 -14.39 -17.54 -10.06
C ASP A 194 -14.54 -16.85 -8.70
N LEU A 195 -15.69 -17.01 -8.03
CA LEU A 195 -15.86 -16.48 -6.67
C LEU A 195 -14.95 -17.22 -5.68
N ILE A 196 -14.80 -18.54 -5.85
CA ILE A 196 -13.88 -19.35 -5.03
C ILE A 196 -12.45 -18.87 -5.25
N SER A 197 -12.08 -18.61 -6.51
CA SER A 197 -10.78 -18.04 -6.86
C SER A 197 -10.54 -16.68 -6.19
N VAL A 198 -11.52 -15.77 -6.19
CA VAL A 198 -11.42 -14.48 -5.49
C VAL A 198 -11.20 -14.68 -3.98
N VAL A 199 -11.95 -15.60 -3.36
CA VAL A 199 -11.80 -15.89 -1.92
C VAL A 199 -10.41 -16.43 -1.62
N LEU A 200 -9.90 -17.38 -2.41
CA LEU A 200 -8.55 -17.92 -2.24
C LEU A 200 -7.46 -16.84 -2.41
N ALA A 201 -7.63 -15.94 -3.38
CA ALA A 201 -6.73 -14.80 -3.58
C ALA A 201 -6.72 -13.84 -2.40
N LEU A 202 -7.91 -13.49 -1.88
CA LEU A 202 -8.02 -12.65 -0.69
C LEU A 202 -7.39 -13.31 0.53
N VAL A 203 -7.57 -14.63 0.71
CA VAL A 203 -6.95 -15.37 1.82
C VAL A 203 -5.43 -15.32 1.71
N LEU A 204 -4.86 -15.53 0.52
CA LEU A 204 -3.43 -15.40 0.29
C LEU A 204 -2.93 -13.99 0.60
N GLU A 205 -3.60 -12.96 0.10
CA GLU A 205 -3.20 -11.57 0.30
C GLU A 205 -3.29 -11.17 1.78
N CYS A 206 -4.36 -11.57 2.46
CA CYS A 206 -4.49 -11.40 3.91
C CYS A 206 -3.36 -12.11 4.66
N PHE A 207 -2.99 -13.34 4.27
CA PHE A 207 -1.90 -14.09 4.90
C PHE A 207 -0.55 -13.36 4.76
N VAL A 208 -0.25 -12.85 3.56
CA VAL A 208 0.96 -12.05 3.27
C VAL A 208 1.02 -10.79 4.12
N LEU A 209 -0.13 -10.14 4.33
CA LEU A 209 -0.27 -8.90 5.08
C LEU A 209 -0.50 -9.12 6.59
N SER A 210 -0.35 -10.36 7.09
CA SER A 210 -0.62 -10.71 8.48
C SER A 210 0.57 -11.44 9.11
N PRO A 211 1.69 -10.75 9.38
CA PRO A 211 2.89 -11.37 9.93
C PRO A 211 2.63 -12.11 11.24
N ASP A 212 1.76 -11.60 12.10
CA ASP A 212 1.36 -12.24 13.36
C ASP A 212 0.64 -13.59 13.17
N VAL A 213 -0.19 -13.70 12.14
CA VAL A 213 -0.88 -14.94 11.78
C VAL A 213 0.12 -15.90 11.15
N ALA A 214 0.93 -15.42 10.20
CA ALA A 214 1.95 -16.22 9.55
C ALA A 214 2.96 -16.80 10.55
N ASN A 215 3.37 -16.02 11.56
CA ASN A 215 4.32 -16.43 12.59
C ASN A 215 3.78 -17.50 13.55
N LYS A 216 2.46 -17.67 13.64
CA LYS A 216 1.84 -18.74 14.41
C LYS A 216 1.75 -20.05 13.63
N ILE A 217 1.73 -19.98 12.30
CA ILE A 217 1.52 -21.12 11.41
C ILE A 217 2.86 -21.71 10.95
N LEU A 218 3.84 -20.85 10.70
CA LEU A 218 5.12 -21.24 10.11
C LEU A 218 6.11 -21.69 11.20
N PRO A 219 6.97 -22.69 10.91
CA PRO A 219 7.93 -23.24 11.88
C PRO A 219 9.18 -22.37 12.04
N PHE A 220 9.10 -21.07 11.75
CA PHE A 220 10.21 -20.13 11.84
C PHE A 220 9.73 -18.73 12.23
N GLU A 221 10.61 -17.96 12.88
CA GLU A 221 10.31 -16.61 13.35
C GLU A 221 10.43 -15.58 12.21
N LEU A 222 9.30 -14.97 11.83
CA LEU A 222 9.24 -13.89 10.84
C LEU A 222 9.95 -12.62 11.28
N LYS A 223 10.10 -12.38 12.59
CA LYS A 223 10.81 -11.18 13.07
C LYS A 223 12.27 -11.14 12.59
N ARG A 224 12.88 -12.30 12.31
CA ARG A 224 14.25 -12.41 11.79
C ARG A 224 14.30 -12.25 10.28
N ILE A 225 15.37 -11.63 9.77
CA ILE A 225 15.60 -11.46 8.32
C ILE A 225 15.56 -12.80 7.57
N GLU A 226 16.13 -13.86 8.13
CA GLU A 226 16.07 -15.20 7.51
C GLU A 226 14.66 -15.77 7.45
N GLY A 227 13.85 -15.54 8.49
CA GLY A 227 12.44 -15.90 8.50
C GLY A 227 11.65 -15.14 7.44
N MET A 228 11.91 -13.83 7.29
CA MET A 228 11.31 -13.03 6.21
C MET A 228 11.67 -13.54 4.82
N LYS A 229 12.93 -13.90 4.57
CA LYS A 229 13.33 -14.47 3.27
C LYS A 229 12.58 -15.76 2.96
N LYS A 230 12.46 -16.66 3.94
CA LYS A 230 11.68 -17.90 3.80
C LYS A 230 10.20 -17.60 3.55
N PHE A 231 9.65 -16.62 4.26
CA PHE A 231 8.27 -16.19 4.06
C PHE A 231 8.01 -15.69 2.65
N ILE A 232 8.87 -14.82 2.12
CA ILE A 232 8.78 -14.31 0.74
C ILE A 232 8.76 -15.47 -0.27
N LEU A 233 9.63 -16.47 -0.09
CA LEU A 233 9.66 -17.66 -0.96
C LEU A 233 8.36 -18.45 -0.91
N ILE A 234 7.79 -18.65 0.29
CA ILE A 234 6.49 -19.32 0.45
C ILE A 234 5.39 -18.51 -0.22
N SER A 235 5.34 -17.20 0.00
CA SER A 235 4.34 -16.32 -0.60
C SER A 235 4.40 -16.35 -2.13
N LEU A 236 5.61 -16.31 -2.71
CA LEU A 236 5.80 -16.47 -4.16
C LEU A 236 5.33 -17.84 -4.67
N GLY A 237 5.62 -18.91 -3.93
CA GLY A 237 5.13 -20.25 -4.27
C GLY A 237 3.61 -20.33 -4.28
N LEU A 238 2.95 -19.80 -3.25
CA LEU A 238 1.49 -19.76 -3.15
C LEU A 238 0.86 -18.90 -4.25
N MET A 239 1.47 -17.76 -4.58
CA MET A 239 1.05 -16.92 -5.72
C MET A 239 1.08 -17.70 -7.02
N MET A 240 2.18 -18.43 -7.30
CA MET A 240 2.29 -19.23 -8.53
C MET A 240 1.24 -20.33 -8.59
N ILE A 241 0.97 -21.03 -7.48
CA ILE A 241 -0.07 -22.07 -7.40
C ILE A 241 -1.44 -21.46 -7.73
N LEU A 242 -1.76 -20.30 -7.16
CA LEU A 242 -3.05 -19.66 -7.36
C LEU A 242 -3.21 -19.10 -8.78
N LEU A 243 -2.15 -18.55 -9.37
CA LEU A 243 -2.16 -18.15 -10.79
C LEU A 243 -2.38 -19.35 -11.71
N LEU A 244 -1.74 -20.49 -11.45
CA LEU A 244 -1.97 -21.71 -12.22
C LEU A 244 -3.41 -22.22 -12.08
N PHE A 245 -3.97 -22.17 -10.87
CA PHE A 245 -5.38 -22.48 -10.63
C PHE A 245 -6.31 -21.61 -11.49
N ASN A 246 -6.05 -20.30 -11.54
CA ASN A 246 -6.80 -19.34 -12.35
C ASN A 246 -6.64 -19.51 -13.87
N MET A 247 -5.63 -20.25 -14.32
CA MET A 247 -5.43 -20.55 -15.75
C MET A 247 -6.14 -21.83 -16.19
N ILE A 248 -6.37 -22.76 -15.25
CA ILE A 248 -7.01 -24.06 -15.53
C ILE A 248 -8.54 -23.91 -15.60
N ILE A 249 -9.06 -22.90 -14.91
CA ILE A 249 -10.48 -22.61 -14.74
C ILE A 249 -10.90 -21.49 -15.69
#